data_AF-A0A814J8Z6-F1
#
_entry.id   AF-A0A814J8Z6-F1
#
_cell.length_a   1.000
_cell.length_b   1.000
_cell.length_c   1.000
_cell.angle_alpha   90.00
_cell.angle_beta   90.00
_cell.angle_gamma   90.00
#
_symmetry.space_group_name_H-M   'P 1'
#
loop_
_entity.id
_entity.type
_entity.pdbx_description
1 polymer ?
#
loop_
_entity_poly.entity_id
_entity_poly.type
_entity_poly.pdbx_seq_one_letter_code
_entity_poly.pdbx_strand_id
1 'polypeptide(L)'
;MQAGMTFNQDDIEATIQALRHTTNLAKKSESYRSWLPFGLPGKAAMTEYELHAKLVYAEALLIRALLTFIQDQGLFSFISGALKIKECHDLFAKLAKNNDPSRFSSKLSYEHFDSGVRMGNGAFNLMIANLPQRIIRYLEFAGFSGDKEFGLKELEKSATSKGLRAPLSALLLLGYHTYAAQIFGNGDGDLKKAHTLVEYYLKRSPTSYLFLVFRARLQTLHCRLNEAIDTYEYAIQCQSDWKNLHHIAYWEILWCYVLQCEWKHAVAIAEILLKENNWSKATSCYLLATFQFEENNAVATEEIIQLYKRVPELKIRLAGKSIPLEKYAIKQCEHFLAQKWLFLPSLVSKDI
;
A
#
# COMPACT_ATOMS: atom_id res chain seq x y z
N MET A 1 3.32 -0.38 -10.55
CA MET A 1 2.56 0.76 -9.99
C MET A 1 1.31 1.04 -10.82
N GLN A 2 1.42 1.29 -12.14
CA GLN A 2 0.28 1.54 -13.04
C GLN A 2 -0.96 0.67 -12.79
N ALA A 3 -0.83 -0.65 -12.90
CA ALA A 3 -1.92 -1.61 -12.71
C ALA A 3 -2.65 -1.49 -11.37
N GLY A 4 -1.93 -1.19 -10.29
CA GLY A 4 -2.52 -0.99 -8.96
C GLY A 4 -3.20 0.36 -8.79
N MET A 5 -2.88 1.33 -9.65
CA MET A 5 -3.40 2.70 -9.60
C MET A 5 -4.58 2.91 -10.57
N THR A 6 -4.59 2.24 -11.73
CA THR A 6 -5.67 2.40 -12.70
C THR A 6 -6.80 1.39 -12.50
N PHE A 7 -6.47 0.20 -11.98
CA PHE A 7 -7.31 -0.99 -12.06
C PHE A 7 -7.80 -1.31 -13.49
N ASN A 8 -7.10 -0.81 -14.51
CA ASN A 8 -7.40 -1.10 -15.90
C ASN A 8 -6.90 -2.51 -16.23
N GLN A 9 -7.74 -3.30 -16.88
CA GLN A 9 -7.43 -4.66 -17.29
C GLN A 9 -6.20 -4.71 -18.21
N ASP A 10 -6.05 -3.77 -19.14
CA ASP A 10 -4.92 -3.72 -20.07
C ASP A 10 -3.59 -3.49 -19.31
N ASP A 11 -3.60 -2.59 -18.33
CA ASP A 11 -2.44 -2.30 -17.48
C ASP A 11 -2.08 -3.50 -16.59
N ILE A 12 -3.10 -4.19 -16.06
CA ILE A 12 -2.94 -5.42 -15.26
C ILE A 12 -2.31 -6.51 -16.14
N GLU A 13 -2.82 -6.73 -17.34
CA GLU A 13 -2.32 -7.74 -18.27
C GLU A 13 -0.89 -7.44 -18.72
N ALA A 14 -0.60 -6.20 -19.11
CA ALA A 14 0.76 -5.76 -19.45
C ALA A 14 1.73 -5.99 -18.28
N THR A 15 1.31 -5.68 -17.05
CA THR A 15 2.13 -5.92 -15.85
C THR A 15 2.35 -7.42 -15.62
N ILE A 16 1.33 -8.26 -15.80
CA ILE A 16 1.46 -9.71 -15.67
C ILE A 16 2.43 -10.28 -16.72
N GLN A 17 2.35 -9.82 -17.97
CA GLN A 17 3.26 -10.23 -19.04
C GLN A 17 4.71 -9.86 -18.72
N ALA A 18 4.95 -8.63 -18.27
CA ALA A 18 6.26 -8.18 -17.82
C ALA A 18 6.80 -9.05 -16.66
N LEU A 19 5.97 -9.31 -15.63
CA LEU A 19 6.35 -10.15 -14.49
C LEU A 19 6.62 -11.60 -14.91
N ARG A 20 5.84 -12.16 -15.85
CA ARG A 20 6.10 -13.50 -16.41
C ARG A 20 7.46 -13.53 -17.10
N HIS A 21 7.75 -12.53 -17.94
CA HIS A 21 9.05 -12.40 -18.60
C HIS A 21 10.19 -12.33 -17.57
N THR A 22 10.08 -11.46 -16.56
CA THR A 22 11.07 -11.32 -15.47
C THR A 22 11.27 -12.64 -14.71
N THR A 23 10.19 -13.32 -14.31
CA THR A 23 10.30 -14.60 -13.60
C THR A 23 10.92 -15.69 -14.46
N ASN A 24 10.68 -15.70 -15.77
CA ASN A 24 11.27 -16.67 -16.69
C ASN A 24 12.76 -16.41 -16.91
N LEU A 25 13.16 -15.14 -17.04
CA LEU A 25 14.58 -14.76 -17.09
C LEU A 25 15.31 -15.19 -15.82
N ALA A 26 14.74 -14.85 -14.65
CA ALA A 26 15.33 -15.20 -13.36
C ALA A 26 15.44 -16.72 -13.13
N LYS A 27 14.49 -17.52 -13.66
CA LYS A 27 14.58 -18.99 -13.63
C LYS A 27 15.64 -19.55 -14.59
N LYS A 28 15.79 -18.97 -15.78
CA LYS A 28 16.77 -19.43 -16.78
C LYS A 28 18.21 -19.16 -16.35
N SER A 29 18.43 -18.14 -15.52
CA SER A 29 19.71 -17.83 -14.91
C SER A 29 20.15 -18.83 -13.84
N GLU A 30 19.31 -19.79 -13.48
CA GLU A 30 19.61 -20.78 -12.46
C GLU A 30 19.99 -22.14 -13.08
N SER A 31 21.05 -22.77 -12.58
CA SER A 31 21.30 -24.19 -12.86
C SER A 31 20.14 -25.03 -12.30
N TYR A 32 19.69 -26.09 -12.98
CA TYR A 32 18.66 -27.05 -12.52
C TYR A 32 18.82 -27.49 -11.04
N ARG A 33 20.04 -27.46 -10.50
CA ARG A 33 20.37 -27.78 -9.11
C ARG A 33 19.92 -26.73 -8.07
N SER A 34 19.65 -25.48 -8.44
CA SER A 34 19.31 -24.38 -7.53
C SER A 34 17.94 -24.54 -6.84
N TRP A 35 17.01 -25.26 -7.48
CA TRP A 35 15.61 -25.45 -7.07
C TRP A 35 15.37 -26.73 -6.24
N LEU A 36 16.38 -27.59 -6.13
CA LEU A 36 16.35 -28.71 -5.18
C LEU A 36 16.26 -28.18 -3.74
N PRO A 37 15.54 -28.87 -2.82
CA PRO A 37 15.50 -28.49 -1.42
C PRO A 37 16.90 -28.26 -0.83
N PHE A 38 17.04 -27.23 0.00
CA PHE A 38 18.29 -26.93 0.69
C PHE A 38 18.67 -28.09 1.64
N GLY A 39 19.96 -28.45 1.69
CA GLY A 39 20.48 -29.48 2.61
C GLY A 39 20.87 -30.82 1.98
N LEU A 40 20.75 -30.98 0.65
CA LEU A 40 21.33 -32.14 -0.03
C LEU A 40 22.87 -32.09 0.03
N PRO A 41 23.54 -33.16 0.51
CA PRO A 41 25.00 -33.22 0.53
C PRO A 41 25.56 -33.10 -0.90
N GLY A 42 26.57 -32.24 -1.09
CA GLY A 42 27.22 -31.99 -2.38
C GLY A 42 26.69 -30.78 -3.18
N LYS A 43 25.81 -29.95 -2.61
CA LYS A 43 25.32 -28.73 -3.28
C LYS A 43 26.38 -27.61 -3.22
N ALA A 44 26.86 -27.16 -4.38
CA ALA A 44 27.73 -25.99 -4.46
C ALA A 44 27.01 -24.75 -3.90
N ALA A 45 27.79 -23.85 -3.28
CA ALA A 45 27.29 -22.55 -2.83
C ALA A 45 26.73 -21.77 -4.03
N MET A 46 25.57 -21.13 -3.86
CA MET A 46 25.00 -20.26 -4.91
C MET A 46 25.94 -19.10 -5.21
N THR A 47 26.12 -18.82 -6.49
CA THR A 47 26.89 -17.68 -7.00
C THR A 47 26.18 -16.36 -6.71
N GLU A 48 26.93 -15.25 -6.76
CA GLU A 48 26.39 -13.89 -6.69
C GLU A 48 25.22 -13.66 -7.65
N TYR A 49 25.38 -14.12 -8.89
CA TYR A 49 24.38 -13.97 -9.94
C TYR A 49 23.09 -14.73 -9.62
N GLU A 50 23.20 -15.98 -9.14
CA GLU A 50 22.06 -16.78 -8.72
C GLU A 50 21.33 -16.17 -7.50
N LEU A 51 22.08 -15.55 -6.57
CA LEU A 51 21.50 -14.86 -5.42
C LEU A 51 20.65 -13.65 -5.87
N HIS A 52 21.19 -12.79 -6.74
CA HIS A 52 20.44 -11.65 -7.29
C HIS A 52 19.26 -12.10 -8.16
N ALA A 53 19.42 -13.13 -8.99
CA ALA A 53 18.32 -13.67 -9.79
C ALA A 53 17.17 -14.19 -8.91
N LYS A 54 17.48 -14.91 -7.82
CA LYS A 54 16.47 -15.38 -6.87
C LYS A 54 15.78 -14.26 -6.13
N LEU A 55 16.49 -13.19 -5.77
CA LEU A 55 15.90 -12.01 -5.16
C LEU A 55 14.89 -11.34 -6.11
N VAL A 56 15.27 -11.13 -7.38
CA VAL A 56 14.38 -10.59 -8.41
C VAL A 56 13.18 -11.51 -8.66
N TYR A 57 13.38 -12.83 -8.67
CA TYR A 57 12.29 -13.80 -8.77
C TYR A 57 11.31 -13.67 -7.60
N ALA A 58 11.80 -13.56 -6.36
CA ALA A 58 10.98 -13.39 -5.17
C ALA A 58 10.10 -12.14 -5.25
N GLU A 59 10.69 -11.01 -5.64
CA GLU A 59 9.98 -9.74 -5.77
C GLU A 59 8.93 -9.79 -6.89
N ALA A 60 9.30 -10.31 -8.06
CA ALA A 60 8.36 -10.43 -9.18
C ALA A 60 7.22 -11.42 -8.86
N LEU A 61 7.51 -12.51 -8.15
CA LEU A 61 6.51 -13.46 -7.71
C LEU A 61 5.54 -12.82 -6.71
N LEU A 62 6.04 -11.99 -5.79
CA LEU A 62 5.22 -11.27 -4.81
C LEU A 62 4.26 -10.30 -5.50
N ILE A 63 4.76 -9.45 -6.40
CA ILE A 63 3.91 -8.52 -7.16
C ILE A 63 2.86 -9.28 -7.96
N ARG A 64 3.22 -10.42 -8.56
CA ARG A 64 2.28 -11.27 -9.30
C ARG A 64 1.23 -11.91 -8.39
N ALA A 65 1.61 -12.30 -7.17
CA ALA A 65 0.68 -12.82 -6.18
C ALA A 65 -0.34 -11.75 -5.79
N LEU A 66 0.10 -10.52 -5.54
CA LEU A 66 -0.77 -9.38 -5.24
C LEU A 66 -1.74 -9.08 -6.38
N LEU A 67 -1.27 -9.08 -7.64
CA LEU A 67 -2.13 -8.89 -8.81
C LEU A 67 -3.15 -10.01 -9.01
N THR A 68 -2.86 -11.24 -8.55
CA THR A 68 -3.81 -12.36 -8.66
C THR A 68 -5.11 -12.07 -7.89
N PHE A 69 -5.03 -11.37 -6.75
CA PHE A 69 -6.21 -10.95 -5.98
C PHE A 69 -7.01 -9.82 -6.64
N ILE A 70 -6.38 -9.08 -7.56
CA ILE A 70 -7.03 -8.00 -8.31
C ILE A 70 -7.72 -8.56 -9.56
N GLN A 71 -7.09 -9.53 -10.24
CA GLN A 71 -7.53 -10.04 -11.54
C GLN A 71 -8.74 -10.99 -11.47
N ASP A 72 -8.76 -11.91 -10.51
CA ASP A 72 -9.78 -12.96 -10.43
C ASP A 72 -10.35 -13.06 -9.01
N GLN A 73 -11.68 -13.11 -8.92
CA GLN A 73 -12.46 -13.10 -7.68
C GLN A 73 -12.82 -14.52 -7.19
N GLY A 74 -12.38 -15.56 -7.89
CA GLY A 74 -12.62 -16.95 -7.53
C GLY A 74 -11.86 -17.45 -6.28
N LEU A 75 -12.38 -18.49 -5.63
CA LEU A 75 -11.68 -19.14 -4.51
C LEU A 75 -10.33 -19.74 -4.94
N PHE A 76 -10.22 -20.18 -6.20
CA PHE A 76 -8.99 -20.73 -6.75
C PHE A 76 -7.89 -19.66 -6.89
N SER A 77 -8.21 -18.45 -7.34
CA SER A 77 -7.26 -17.34 -7.43
C SER A 77 -6.78 -16.92 -6.04
N PHE A 78 -7.67 -16.91 -5.05
CA PHE A 78 -7.34 -16.63 -3.66
C PHE A 78 -6.34 -17.64 -3.08
N ILE A 79 -6.59 -18.95 -3.26
CA ILE A 79 -5.68 -20.02 -2.81
C ILE A 79 -4.35 -19.93 -3.55
N SER A 80 -4.38 -19.76 -4.88
CA SER A 80 -3.17 -19.61 -5.69
C SER A 80 -2.33 -18.40 -5.26
N GLY A 81 -2.98 -17.26 -4.97
CA GLY A 81 -2.35 -16.05 -4.46
C GLY A 81 -1.68 -16.30 -3.11
N ALA A 82 -2.39 -16.92 -2.16
CA ALA A 82 -1.85 -17.25 -0.84
C ALA A 82 -0.65 -18.21 -0.92
N LEU A 83 -0.70 -19.25 -1.77
CA LEU A 83 0.42 -20.17 -1.98
C LEU A 83 1.65 -19.46 -2.54
N LYS A 84 1.47 -18.54 -3.49
CA LYS A 84 2.57 -17.73 -4.03
C LYS A 84 3.16 -16.78 -2.98
N ILE A 85 2.33 -16.17 -2.13
CA ILE A 85 2.79 -15.35 -1.00
C ILE A 85 3.66 -16.20 -0.06
N LYS A 86 3.26 -17.45 0.23
CA LYS A 86 4.05 -18.39 1.02
C LYS A 86 5.40 -18.70 0.37
N GLU A 87 5.38 -19.04 -0.93
CA GLU A 87 6.61 -19.29 -1.69
C GLU A 87 7.58 -18.10 -1.62
N CYS A 88 7.06 -16.87 -1.72
CA CYS A 88 7.85 -15.65 -1.57
C CYS A 88 8.47 -15.52 -0.19
N HIS A 89 7.66 -15.68 0.87
CA HIS A 89 8.11 -15.62 2.26
C HIS A 89 9.26 -16.60 2.51
N ASP A 90 9.08 -17.87 2.11
CA ASP A 90 10.07 -18.92 2.31
C ASP A 90 11.36 -18.64 1.53
N LEU A 91 11.24 -18.03 0.34
CA LEU A 91 12.37 -17.65 -0.48
C LEU A 91 13.17 -16.51 0.16
N PHE A 92 12.51 -15.46 0.67
CA PHE A 92 13.19 -14.37 1.39
C PHE A 92 13.89 -14.87 2.66
N ALA A 93 13.25 -15.76 3.43
CA ALA A 93 13.87 -16.38 4.60
C ALA A 93 15.11 -17.22 4.24
N LYS A 94 15.06 -17.95 3.11
CA LYS A 94 16.21 -18.69 2.58
C LYS A 94 17.33 -17.76 2.11
N LEU A 95 17.00 -16.66 1.43
CA LEU A 95 17.99 -15.67 0.99
C LEU A 95 18.68 -15.01 2.19
N ALA A 96 17.95 -14.70 3.27
CA ALA A 96 18.53 -14.19 4.51
C ALA A 96 19.53 -15.17 5.13
N LYS A 97 19.23 -16.47 5.15
CA LYS A 97 20.17 -17.50 5.63
C LYS A 97 21.44 -17.65 4.77
N ASN A 98 21.40 -17.24 3.51
CA ASN A 98 22.53 -17.30 2.58
C ASN A 98 23.16 -15.91 2.32
N ASN A 99 22.86 -14.94 3.18
CA ASN A 99 23.31 -13.56 3.04
C ASN A 99 24.76 -13.41 3.54
N ASP A 100 25.70 -13.86 2.72
CA ASP A 100 27.13 -13.90 3.02
C ASP A 100 27.89 -12.87 2.15
N PRO A 101 28.47 -11.81 2.75
CA PRO A 101 29.21 -10.78 2.02
C PRO A 101 30.37 -11.31 1.17
N SER A 102 31.01 -12.42 1.56
CA SER A 102 32.16 -12.98 0.85
C SER A 102 31.80 -13.56 -0.53
N ARG A 103 30.51 -13.75 -0.81
CA ARG A 103 30.01 -14.25 -2.09
C ARG A 103 29.87 -13.18 -3.16
N PHE A 104 30.12 -11.92 -2.81
CA PHE A 104 29.89 -10.78 -3.69
C PHE A 104 31.22 -10.18 -4.13
N SER A 105 31.31 -9.92 -5.43
CA SER A 105 32.45 -9.28 -6.10
C SER A 105 32.76 -7.87 -5.59
N SER A 106 31.77 -7.18 -5.03
CA SER A 106 31.93 -5.84 -4.49
C SER A 106 30.97 -5.56 -3.33
N LYS A 107 31.37 -4.61 -2.49
CA LYS A 107 30.51 -4.08 -1.42
C LYS A 107 29.19 -3.53 -1.95
N LEU A 108 29.20 -2.85 -3.09
CA LEU A 108 27.99 -2.28 -3.69
C LEU A 108 27.00 -3.37 -4.12
N SER A 109 27.50 -4.43 -4.75
CA SER A 109 26.65 -5.56 -5.16
C SER A 109 26.03 -6.26 -3.94
N TYR A 110 26.83 -6.46 -2.89
CA TYR A 110 26.32 -6.97 -1.61
C TYR A 110 25.24 -6.05 -1.02
N GLU A 111 25.45 -4.74 -0.97
CA GLU A 111 24.46 -3.78 -0.45
C GLU A 111 23.15 -3.80 -1.25
N HIS A 112 23.21 -3.98 -2.57
CA HIS A 112 22.02 -4.16 -3.39
C HIS A 112 21.25 -5.44 -3.03
N PHE A 113 21.95 -6.56 -2.85
CA PHE A 113 21.33 -7.82 -2.44
C PHE A 113 20.77 -7.76 -1.02
N ASP A 114 21.60 -7.36 -0.06
CA ASP A 114 21.28 -7.26 1.36
C ASP A 114 20.05 -6.36 1.57
N SER A 115 20.00 -5.17 0.95
CA SER A 115 18.83 -4.28 1.04
C SER A 115 17.54 -4.95 0.56
N GLY A 116 17.56 -5.71 -0.53
CA GLY A 116 16.37 -6.40 -1.03
C GLY A 116 15.92 -7.54 -0.14
N VAL A 117 16.88 -8.33 0.38
CA VAL A 117 16.60 -9.42 1.31
C VAL A 117 16.01 -8.88 2.62
N ARG A 118 16.60 -7.82 3.17
CA ARG A 118 16.09 -7.14 4.37
C ARG A 118 14.73 -6.51 4.15
N MET A 119 14.53 -5.85 3.01
CA MET A 119 13.22 -5.29 2.63
C MET A 119 12.14 -6.36 2.63
N GLY A 120 12.37 -7.49 1.94
CA GLY A 120 11.40 -8.57 1.85
C GLY A 120 11.10 -9.21 3.21
N ASN A 121 12.14 -9.63 3.95
CA ASN A 121 11.95 -10.23 5.28
C ASN A 121 11.27 -9.25 6.25
N GLY A 122 11.67 -7.99 6.22
CA GLY A 122 11.10 -6.92 7.03
C GLY A 122 9.61 -6.70 6.72
N ALA A 123 9.27 -6.58 5.43
CA ALA A 123 7.90 -6.40 4.97
C ALA A 123 7.00 -7.58 5.35
N PHE A 124 7.45 -8.82 5.16
CA PHE A 124 6.68 -10.01 5.51
C PHE A 124 6.41 -10.11 7.00
N ASN A 125 7.45 -9.94 7.83
CA ASN A 125 7.31 -10.00 9.28
C ASN A 125 6.38 -8.91 9.80
N LEU A 126 6.54 -7.69 9.29
CA LEU A 126 5.68 -6.57 9.65
C LEU A 126 4.24 -6.82 9.21
N MET A 127 4.00 -7.25 7.97
CA MET A 127 2.65 -7.53 7.47
C MET A 127 1.96 -8.62 8.29
N ILE A 128 2.62 -9.75 8.55
CA ILE A 128 2.04 -10.87 9.30
C ILE A 128 1.71 -10.45 10.73
N ALA A 129 2.60 -9.70 11.39
CA ALA A 129 2.41 -9.25 12.76
C ALA A 129 1.26 -8.22 12.93
N ASN A 130 0.82 -7.57 11.85
CA ASN A 130 -0.31 -6.63 11.86
C ASN A 130 -1.64 -7.29 11.43
N LEU A 131 -1.66 -8.58 11.10
CA LEU A 131 -2.91 -9.27 10.76
C LEU A 131 -3.78 -9.48 12.03
N PRO A 132 -5.12 -9.45 11.90
CA PRO A 132 -6.00 -9.82 13.00
C PRO A 132 -5.68 -11.21 13.58
N GLN A 133 -5.77 -11.37 14.91
CA GLN A 133 -5.42 -12.61 15.63
C GLN A 133 -6.14 -13.88 15.10
N ARG A 134 -7.35 -13.70 14.55
CA ARG A 134 -8.09 -14.81 13.92
C ARG A 134 -7.38 -15.34 12.67
N ILE A 135 -6.75 -14.47 11.88
CA ILE A 135 -6.02 -14.83 10.66
C ILE A 135 -4.65 -15.40 11.02
N ILE A 136 -3.94 -14.80 11.99
CA ILE A 136 -2.63 -15.27 12.46
C ILE A 136 -2.68 -16.75 12.83
N ARG A 137 -3.68 -17.19 13.62
CA ARG A 137 -3.80 -18.62 14.04
C ARG A 137 -3.83 -19.61 12.87
N TYR A 138 -4.47 -19.26 11.75
CA TYR A 138 -4.49 -20.11 10.56
C TYR A 138 -3.15 -20.09 9.80
N LEU A 139 -2.49 -18.93 9.80
CA LEU A 139 -1.19 -18.75 9.14
C LEU A 139 -0.07 -19.45 9.92
N GLU A 140 -0.11 -19.42 11.25
CA GLU A 140 0.83 -20.16 12.13
C GLU A 140 0.77 -21.67 11.90
N PHE A 141 -0.43 -22.23 11.74
CA PHE A 141 -0.60 -23.64 11.35
C PHE A 141 0.06 -23.93 9.99
N ALA A 142 0.02 -22.97 9.06
CA ALA A 142 0.70 -23.06 7.79
C ALA A 142 2.20 -22.69 7.87
N GLY A 143 2.76 -22.43 9.05
CA GLY A 143 4.18 -22.13 9.27
C GLY A 143 4.59 -20.67 9.09
N PHE A 144 3.63 -19.74 9.00
CA PHE A 144 3.92 -18.31 9.02
C PHE A 144 4.00 -17.82 10.46
N SER A 145 5.04 -17.04 10.77
CA SER A 145 5.09 -16.24 11.99
C SER A 145 5.58 -14.85 11.62
N GLY A 146 5.10 -13.84 12.32
CA GLY A 146 5.50 -12.46 12.11
C GLY A 146 6.06 -11.88 13.39
N ASP A 147 7.28 -11.38 13.33
CA ASP A 147 7.89 -10.61 14.41
C ASP A 147 7.96 -9.14 14.01
N LYS A 148 7.12 -8.32 14.63
CA LYS A 148 7.01 -6.88 14.36
C LYS A 148 8.34 -6.15 14.59
N GLU A 149 9.03 -6.44 15.69
CA GLU A 149 10.26 -5.74 16.07
C GLU A 149 11.40 -6.11 15.13
N PHE A 150 11.54 -7.41 14.84
CA PHE A 150 12.46 -7.87 13.80
C PHE A 150 12.16 -7.24 12.45
N GLY A 151 10.88 -7.21 12.07
CA GLY A 151 10.43 -6.63 10.80
C GLY A 151 10.82 -5.16 10.63
N LEU A 152 10.57 -4.35 11.65
CA LEU A 152 10.94 -2.93 11.67
C LEU A 152 12.46 -2.76 11.61
N LYS A 153 13.22 -3.53 12.40
CA LYS A 153 14.69 -3.45 12.44
C LYS A 153 15.34 -3.80 11.10
N GLU A 154 14.83 -4.80 10.39
CA GLU A 154 15.34 -5.16 9.07
C GLU A 154 15.03 -4.08 8.02
N LEU A 155 13.83 -3.51 8.05
CA LEU A 155 13.48 -2.37 7.19
C LEU A 155 14.35 -1.15 7.48
N GLU A 156 14.63 -0.83 8.75
CA GLU A 156 15.49 0.31 9.15
C GLU A 156 16.93 0.15 8.63
N LYS A 157 17.50 -1.05 8.75
CA LYS A 157 18.82 -1.36 8.18
C LYS A 157 18.84 -1.23 6.67
N SER A 158 17.79 -1.69 6.00
CA SER A 158 17.67 -1.56 4.54
C SER A 158 17.54 -0.10 4.11
N ALA A 159 16.67 0.67 4.77
CA ALA A 159 16.38 2.07 4.46
C ALA A 159 17.59 3.01 4.64
N THR A 160 18.52 2.66 5.53
CA THR A 160 19.75 3.43 5.76
C THR A 160 20.94 2.96 4.92
N SER A 161 20.77 1.88 4.13
CA SER A 161 21.80 1.35 3.24
C SER A 161 21.94 2.16 1.94
N LYS A 162 22.98 1.86 1.15
CA LYS A 162 23.14 2.35 -0.23
C LYS A 162 22.53 1.41 -1.27
N GLY A 163 21.75 0.43 -0.82
CA GLY A 163 21.14 -0.57 -1.68
C GLY A 163 19.98 -0.01 -2.50
N LEU A 164 19.69 -0.65 -3.63
CA LEU A 164 18.66 -0.21 -4.57
C LEU A 164 17.25 -0.26 -3.96
N ARG A 165 17.02 -1.14 -2.96
CA ARG A 165 15.74 -1.29 -2.26
C ARG A 165 15.61 -0.40 -1.01
N ALA A 166 16.63 0.40 -0.69
CA ALA A 166 16.59 1.29 0.47
C ALA A 166 15.38 2.25 0.43
N PRO A 167 15.09 2.97 -0.69
CA PRO A 167 13.95 3.89 -0.73
C PRO A 167 12.61 3.17 -0.53
N LEU A 168 12.45 1.96 -1.07
CA LEU A 168 11.23 1.17 -0.89
C LEU A 168 11.04 0.73 0.56
N SER A 169 12.13 0.36 1.24
CA SER A 169 12.11 0.03 2.67
C SER A 169 11.73 1.25 3.51
N ALA A 170 12.22 2.42 3.12
CA ALA A 170 11.85 3.67 3.77
C ALA A 170 10.36 3.99 3.59
N LEU A 171 9.82 3.83 2.37
CA LEU A 171 8.40 4.03 2.10
C LEU A 171 7.51 3.06 2.90
N LEU A 172 7.95 1.82 3.12
CA LEU A 172 7.25 0.85 3.97
C LEU A 172 7.24 1.29 5.46
N LEU A 173 8.38 1.77 5.98
CA LEU A 173 8.46 2.31 7.34
C LEU A 173 7.56 3.54 7.51
N LEU A 174 7.57 4.45 6.53
CA LEU A 174 6.73 5.64 6.54
C LEU A 174 5.25 5.26 6.52
N GLY A 175 4.83 4.39 5.60
CA GLY A 175 3.47 3.87 5.56
C GLY A 175 3.05 3.20 6.86
N TYR A 176 3.97 2.47 7.51
CA TYR A 176 3.69 1.86 8.81
C TYR A 176 3.49 2.90 9.91
N HIS A 177 4.45 3.82 10.07
CA HIS A 177 4.46 4.79 11.17
C HIS A 177 3.40 5.89 11.03
N THR A 178 2.97 6.23 9.81
CA THR A 178 2.01 7.33 9.58
C THR A 178 0.59 6.88 9.23
N TYR A 179 0.38 5.59 8.95
CA TYR A 179 -0.94 5.03 8.62
C TYR A 179 -1.22 3.70 9.32
N ALA A 180 -0.42 2.66 9.06
CA ALA A 180 -0.80 1.29 9.44
C ALA A 180 -0.94 1.13 10.96
N ALA A 181 -0.04 1.70 11.75
CA ALA A 181 -0.12 1.63 13.21
C ALA A 181 -1.45 2.16 13.75
N GLN A 182 -1.94 3.27 13.19
CA GLN A 182 -3.22 3.89 13.56
C GLN A 182 -4.40 3.05 13.09
N ILE A 183 -4.41 2.61 11.83
CA ILE A 183 -5.50 1.83 11.23
C ILE A 183 -5.70 0.49 11.96
N PHE A 184 -4.62 -0.17 12.39
CA PHE A 184 -4.68 -1.44 13.11
C PHE A 184 -4.83 -1.28 14.63
N GLY A 185 -4.95 -0.06 15.15
CA GLY A 185 -5.10 0.18 16.59
C GLY A 185 -3.85 -0.16 17.41
N ASN A 186 -2.68 -0.17 16.77
CA ASN A 186 -1.38 -0.47 17.39
C ASN A 186 -0.71 0.76 18.04
N GLY A 187 -1.44 1.87 18.16
CA GLY A 187 -0.99 3.13 18.72
C GLY A 187 -0.44 4.10 17.68
N ASP A 188 0.10 5.21 18.17
CA ASP A 188 0.76 6.22 17.35
C ASP A 188 2.13 5.69 16.95
N GLY A 189 2.34 5.47 15.64
CA GLY A 189 3.65 5.05 15.13
C GLY A 189 4.76 6.03 15.50
N ASP A 190 6.00 5.70 15.17
CA ASP A 190 7.15 6.54 15.52
C ASP A 190 7.30 7.72 14.53
N LEU A 191 6.60 8.82 14.83
CA LEU A 191 6.62 10.03 14.00
C LEU A 191 7.99 10.72 13.96
N LYS A 192 8.80 10.57 15.01
CA LYS A 192 10.17 11.14 15.05
C LYS A 192 11.10 10.41 14.08
N LYS A 193 11.03 9.08 14.06
CA LYS A 193 11.74 8.26 13.06
C LYS A 193 11.24 8.56 11.65
N ALA A 194 9.93 8.64 11.46
CA ALA A 194 9.35 8.97 10.16
C ALA A 194 9.83 10.33 9.64
N HIS A 195 9.84 11.37 10.49
CA HIS A 195 10.36 12.69 10.13
C HIS A 195 11.84 12.65 9.75
N THR A 196 12.68 12.02 10.58
CA THR A 196 14.12 11.87 10.29
C THR A 196 14.37 11.18 8.96
N LEU A 197 13.58 10.14 8.66
CA LEU A 197 13.70 9.36 7.44
C LEU A 197 13.25 10.15 6.20
N VAL A 198 12.13 10.87 6.27
CA VAL A 198 11.67 11.75 5.18
C VAL A 198 12.72 12.80 4.86
N GLU A 199 13.24 13.51 5.87
CA GLU A 199 14.24 14.56 5.66
C GLU A 199 15.55 14.01 5.08
N TYR A 200 15.95 12.79 5.49
CA TYR A 200 17.11 12.12 4.91
C TYR A 200 16.96 11.90 3.39
N TYR A 201 15.78 11.51 2.92
CA TYR A 201 15.53 11.27 1.49
C TYR A 201 15.30 12.57 0.71
N LEU A 202 14.54 13.52 1.27
CA LEU A 202 14.31 14.82 0.63
C LEU A 202 15.58 15.65 0.50
N LYS A 203 16.53 15.54 1.43
CA LYS A 203 17.85 16.17 1.28
C LYS A 203 18.62 15.69 0.03
N ARG A 204 18.38 14.45 -0.41
CA ARG A 204 19.04 13.85 -1.59
C ARG A 204 18.23 14.02 -2.86
N SER A 205 16.90 13.98 -2.74
CA SER A 205 15.98 14.13 -3.85
C SER A 205 14.83 15.05 -3.42
N PRO A 206 15.04 16.38 -3.50
CA PRO A 206 14.08 17.36 -2.99
C PRO A 206 12.71 17.32 -3.67
N THR A 207 12.66 16.85 -4.91
CA THR A 207 11.45 16.76 -5.74
C THR A 207 10.82 15.35 -5.75
N SER A 208 11.23 14.47 -4.85
CA SER A 208 10.71 13.10 -4.83
C SER A 208 9.26 13.07 -4.37
N TYR A 209 8.34 12.82 -5.31
CA TYR A 209 6.88 12.82 -5.10
C TYR A 209 6.44 12.09 -3.81
N LEU A 210 6.82 10.82 -3.67
CA LEU A 210 6.35 10.00 -2.53
C LEU A 210 6.89 10.50 -1.19
N PHE A 211 8.15 10.96 -1.14
CA PHE A 211 8.70 11.50 0.10
C PHE A 211 8.10 12.88 0.44
N LEU A 212 7.73 13.70 -0.56
CA LEU A 212 6.98 14.94 -0.33
C LEU A 212 5.57 14.65 0.20
N VAL A 213 4.86 13.65 -0.35
CA VAL A 213 3.56 13.18 0.18
C VAL A 213 3.68 12.75 1.64
N PHE A 214 4.74 12.03 2.01
CA PHE A 214 4.96 11.64 3.41
C PHE A 214 5.39 12.82 4.31
N ARG A 215 6.11 13.82 3.78
CA ARG A 215 6.38 15.07 4.52
C ARG A 215 5.07 15.81 4.83
N ALA A 216 4.22 15.96 3.83
CA ALA A 216 2.90 16.56 3.98
C ALA A 216 2.03 15.77 4.98
N ARG A 217 2.07 14.43 4.92
CA ARG A 217 1.38 13.59 5.91
C ARG A 217 1.84 13.85 7.34
N LEU A 218 3.15 14.02 7.54
CA LEU A 218 3.69 14.38 8.86
C LEU A 218 3.25 15.78 9.30
N GLN A 219 3.17 16.76 8.39
CA GLN A 219 2.61 18.08 8.68
C GLN A 219 1.13 17.97 9.11
N THR A 220 0.32 17.17 8.40
CA THR A 220 -1.08 16.89 8.77
C THR A 220 -1.18 16.27 10.16
N LEU A 221 -0.35 15.27 10.48
CA LEU A 221 -0.32 14.62 11.79
C LEU A 221 0.12 15.55 12.94
N HIS A 222 0.83 16.64 12.63
CA HIS A 222 1.17 17.71 13.59
C HIS A 222 0.17 18.88 13.53
N CYS A 223 -1.00 18.70 12.91
CA CYS A 223 -2.04 19.72 12.75
C CYS A 223 -1.58 20.98 12.00
N ARG A 224 -0.55 20.89 11.14
CA ARG A 224 -0.07 21.97 10.28
C ARG A 224 -0.73 21.89 8.90
N LEU A 225 -2.05 22.07 8.87
CA LEU A 225 -2.88 21.70 7.72
C LEU A 225 -2.58 22.54 6.46
N ASN A 226 -2.41 23.86 6.59
CA ASN A 226 -2.07 24.71 5.44
C ASN A 226 -0.67 24.39 4.87
N GLU A 227 0.32 24.17 5.74
CA GLU A 227 1.67 23.75 5.32
C GLU A 227 1.64 22.38 4.59
N ALA A 228 0.77 21.47 5.05
CA ALA A 228 0.56 20.17 4.41
C ALA A 228 -0.06 20.33 3.02
N ILE A 229 -1.08 21.17 2.87
CA ILE A 229 -1.72 21.47 1.58
C ILE A 229 -0.67 22.00 0.59
N ASP A 230 0.09 23.02 0.96
CA ASP A 230 1.14 23.60 0.12
C ASP A 230 2.17 22.53 -0.31
N THR A 231 2.55 21.64 0.61
CA THR A 231 3.52 20.57 0.33
C THR A 231 2.94 19.48 -0.58
N TYR A 232 1.66 19.13 -0.42
CA TYR A 232 0.97 18.20 -1.32
C TYR A 232 0.82 18.78 -2.74
N GLU A 233 0.45 20.05 -2.85
CA GLU A 233 0.36 20.75 -4.14
C GLU A 233 1.72 20.84 -4.82
N TYR A 234 2.77 21.16 -4.07
CA TYR A 234 4.14 21.12 -4.59
C TYR A 234 4.55 19.71 -5.05
N ALA A 235 4.17 18.67 -4.31
CA ALA A 235 4.42 17.29 -4.73
C ALA A 235 3.75 16.99 -6.08
N ILE A 236 2.49 17.39 -6.27
CA ILE A 236 1.75 17.23 -7.54
C ILE A 236 2.51 17.90 -8.69
N GLN A 237 3.06 19.09 -8.49
CA GLN A 237 3.84 19.82 -9.49
C GLN A 237 5.17 19.15 -9.85
N CYS A 238 5.76 18.37 -8.94
CA CYS A 238 7.07 17.74 -9.14
C CYS A 238 7.07 16.55 -10.12
N GLN A 239 5.91 16.00 -10.51
CA GLN A 239 5.85 14.91 -11.48
C GLN A 239 4.56 14.94 -12.30
N SER A 240 4.64 14.64 -13.60
CA SER A 240 3.48 14.59 -14.50
C SER A 240 3.28 13.25 -15.22
N ASP A 241 4.23 12.34 -15.12
CA ASP A 241 4.25 11.05 -15.85
C ASP A 241 3.12 10.12 -15.38
N TRP A 242 2.90 10.09 -14.06
CA TRP A 242 1.95 9.21 -13.39
C TRP A 242 0.79 9.97 -12.74
N LYS A 243 -0.11 10.55 -13.54
CA LYS A 243 -1.22 11.37 -13.02
C LYS A 243 -2.06 10.71 -11.92
N ASN A 244 -2.26 9.39 -11.98
CA ASN A 244 -3.00 8.66 -10.94
C ASN A 244 -2.33 8.74 -9.55
N LEU A 245 -1.01 8.95 -9.47
CA LEU A 245 -0.35 9.18 -8.17
C LEU A 245 -0.86 10.44 -7.50
N HIS A 246 -1.21 11.49 -8.28
CA HIS A 246 -1.75 12.74 -7.74
C HIS A 246 -3.01 12.52 -6.91
N HIS A 247 -3.80 11.48 -7.20
CA HIS A 247 -5.00 11.15 -6.43
C HIS A 247 -4.70 10.79 -4.97
N ILE A 248 -3.48 10.36 -4.63
CA ILE A 248 -3.03 10.19 -3.24
C ILE A 248 -2.97 11.55 -2.54
N ALA A 249 -2.33 12.54 -3.18
CA ALA A 249 -2.23 13.90 -2.64
C ALA A 249 -3.60 14.58 -2.57
N TYR A 250 -4.46 14.45 -3.59
CA TYR A 250 -5.82 14.98 -3.53
C TYR A 250 -6.64 14.37 -2.39
N TRP A 251 -6.50 13.06 -2.15
CA TRP A 251 -7.17 12.42 -1.02
C TRP A 251 -6.73 13.03 0.32
N GLU A 252 -5.45 13.29 0.52
CA GLU A 252 -4.96 13.90 1.76
C GLU A 252 -5.31 15.39 1.88
N ILE A 253 -5.25 16.16 0.79
CA ILE A 253 -5.68 17.57 0.74
C ILE A 253 -7.15 17.69 1.11
N LEU A 254 -8.00 16.80 0.58
CA LEU A 254 -9.43 16.74 0.91
C LEU A 254 -9.65 16.66 2.42
N TRP A 255 -8.92 15.80 3.11
CA TRP A 255 -9.03 15.70 4.58
C TRP A 255 -8.47 16.92 5.30
N CYS A 256 -7.44 17.59 4.77
CA CYS A 256 -6.94 18.84 5.33
C CYS A 256 -8.00 19.96 5.25
N TYR A 257 -8.78 20.05 4.17
CA TYR A 257 -9.89 21.00 4.08
C TYR A 257 -11.06 20.60 4.99
N VAL A 258 -11.42 19.32 5.05
CA VAL A 258 -12.48 18.82 5.93
C VAL A 258 -12.18 19.11 7.40
N LEU A 259 -10.93 18.91 7.85
CA LEU A 259 -10.51 19.20 9.22
C LEU A 259 -10.57 20.70 9.57
N GLN A 260 -10.57 21.58 8.56
CA GLN A 260 -10.71 23.02 8.72
C GLN A 260 -12.15 23.51 8.50
N CYS A 261 -13.09 22.61 8.21
CA CYS A 261 -14.46 22.94 7.79
C CYS A 261 -14.52 23.81 6.52
N GLU A 262 -13.51 23.71 5.65
CA GLU A 262 -13.44 24.42 4.36
C GLU A 262 -14.20 23.63 3.28
N TRP A 263 -15.53 23.54 3.42
CA TRP A 263 -16.36 22.62 2.65
C TRP A 263 -16.33 22.90 1.15
N LYS A 264 -16.39 24.16 0.73
CA LYS A 264 -16.22 24.56 -0.68
C LYS A 264 -14.97 23.98 -1.34
N HIS A 265 -13.83 24.04 -0.65
CA HIS A 265 -12.57 23.50 -1.16
C HIS A 265 -12.60 21.96 -1.16
N ALA A 266 -13.14 21.34 -0.11
CA ALA A 266 -13.31 19.89 -0.03
C ALA A 266 -14.22 19.35 -1.15
N VAL A 267 -15.31 20.05 -1.49
CA VAL A 267 -16.21 19.73 -2.61
C VAL A 267 -15.44 19.71 -3.93
N ALA A 268 -14.66 20.75 -4.22
CA ALA A 268 -13.88 20.83 -5.46
C ALA A 268 -12.91 19.65 -5.63
N ILE A 269 -12.23 19.24 -4.55
CA ILE A 269 -11.34 18.07 -4.58
C ILE A 269 -12.13 16.75 -4.71
N ALA A 270 -13.27 16.63 -4.02
CA ALA A 270 -14.12 15.44 -4.10
C ALA A 270 -14.69 15.23 -5.52
N GLU A 271 -15.02 16.31 -6.25
CA GLU A 271 -15.43 16.26 -7.66
C GLU A 271 -14.32 15.70 -8.56
N ILE A 272 -13.07 16.14 -8.37
CA ILE A 272 -11.90 15.62 -9.09
C ILE A 272 -11.77 14.12 -8.83
N LEU A 273 -11.81 13.70 -7.56
CA LEU A 273 -11.69 12.29 -7.18
C LEU A 273 -12.84 11.44 -7.73
N LEU A 274 -14.09 11.92 -7.70
CA LEU A 274 -15.23 11.18 -8.27
C LEU A 274 -15.10 11.03 -9.80
N LYS A 275 -14.60 12.06 -10.48
CA LYS A 275 -14.44 12.08 -11.93
C LYS A 275 -13.28 11.18 -12.39
N GLU A 276 -12.14 11.27 -11.71
CA GLU A 276 -10.87 10.72 -12.21
C GLU A 276 -10.42 9.44 -11.50
N ASN A 277 -10.75 9.24 -10.22
CA ASN A 277 -10.23 8.13 -9.43
C ASN A 277 -11.13 6.88 -9.56
N ASN A 278 -10.53 5.73 -9.91
CA ASN A 278 -11.23 4.45 -10.07
C ASN A 278 -11.14 3.52 -8.85
N TRP A 279 -10.49 3.92 -7.75
CA TRP A 279 -10.32 3.07 -6.56
C TRP A 279 -11.60 2.87 -5.76
N SER A 280 -12.41 3.91 -5.65
CA SER A 280 -13.69 3.83 -4.93
C SER A 280 -14.62 4.99 -5.29
N LYS A 281 -15.29 4.89 -6.45
CA LYS A 281 -16.26 5.90 -6.90
C LYS A 281 -17.43 6.05 -5.94
N ALA A 282 -17.88 4.96 -5.32
CA ALA A 282 -18.94 5.02 -4.30
C ALA A 282 -18.52 5.88 -3.10
N THR A 283 -17.28 5.71 -2.61
CA THR A 283 -16.75 6.53 -1.51
C THR A 283 -16.64 8.00 -1.93
N SER A 284 -16.03 8.30 -3.08
CA SER A 284 -15.92 9.69 -3.56
C SER A 284 -17.28 10.36 -3.75
N CYS A 285 -18.28 9.63 -4.26
CA CYS A 285 -19.63 10.15 -4.44
C CYS A 285 -20.33 10.43 -3.10
N TYR A 286 -20.15 9.55 -2.12
CA TYR A 286 -20.68 9.74 -0.77
C TYR A 286 -20.05 10.96 -0.08
N LEU A 287 -18.72 11.11 -0.18
CA LEU A 287 -18.00 12.25 0.38
C LEU A 287 -18.44 13.56 -0.30
N LEU A 288 -18.57 13.57 -1.63
CA LEU A 288 -19.07 14.73 -2.37
C LEU A 288 -20.47 15.15 -1.89
N ALA A 289 -21.40 14.21 -1.79
CA ALA A 289 -22.75 14.48 -1.30
C ALA A 289 -22.74 15.07 0.12
N THR A 290 -21.89 14.51 0.99
CA THR A 290 -21.76 14.95 2.38
C THR A 290 -21.15 16.34 2.49
N PHE A 291 -20.12 16.65 1.71
CA PHE A 291 -19.51 17.98 1.76
C PHE A 291 -20.40 19.05 1.12
N GLN A 292 -21.16 18.72 0.07
CA GLN A 292 -22.17 19.63 -0.47
C GLN A 292 -23.30 19.89 0.53
N PHE A 293 -23.69 18.88 1.31
CA PHE A 293 -24.66 19.03 2.39
C PHE A 293 -24.16 19.98 3.49
N GLU A 294 -22.90 19.82 3.93
CA GLU A 294 -22.30 20.71 4.93
C GLU A 294 -22.10 22.14 4.41
N GLU A 295 -21.60 22.31 3.18
CA GLU A 295 -21.46 23.61 2.51
C GLU A 295 -22.83 24.31 2.38
N ASN A 296 -23.91 23.55 2.18
CA ASN A 296 -25.27 24.05 2.11
C ASN A 296 -25.95 24.15 3.49
N ASN A 297 -25.17 24.36 4.57
CA ASN A 297 -25.64 24.53 5.94
C ASN A 297 -26.56 23.39 6.42
N ALA A 298 -26.18 22.15 6.09
CA ALA A 298 -26.95 20.95 6.41
C ALA A 298 -28.38 20.95 5.84
N VAL A 299 -28.57 21.57 4.67
CA VAL A 299 -29.84 21.52 3.90
C VAL A 299 -29.69 20.59 2.71
N ALA A 300 -30.53 19.56 2.65
CA ALA A 300 -30.53 18.58 1.57
C ALA A 300 -31.27 19.11 0.33
N THR A 301 -30.54 19.52 -0.70
CA THR A 301 -31.13 19.81 -2.02
C THR A 301 -31.45 18.51 -2.76
N GLU A 302 -32.22 18.62 -3.85
CA GLU A 302 -32.52 17.45 -4.69
C GLU A 302 -31.24 16.88 -5.31
N GLU A 303 -30.28 17.71 -5.71
CA GLU A 303 -29.00 17.25 -6.27
C GLU A 303 -28.20 16.42 -5.25
N ILE A 304 -28.14 16.86 -3.99
CA ILE A 304 -27.49 16.13 -2.89
C ILE A 304 -28.18 14.78 -2.66
N ILE A 305 -29.50 14.77 -2.64
CA ILE A 305 -30.29 13.54 -2.49
C ILE A 305 -30.01 12.57 -3.65
N GLN A 306 -29.90 13.07 -4.88
CA GLN A 306 -29.56 12.23 -6.04
C GLN A 306 -28.14 11.66 -5.96
N LEU A 307 -27.17 12.41 -5.45
CA LEU A 307 -25.83 11.88 -5.20
C LEU A 307 -25.87 10.74 -4.18
N TYR A 308 -26.58 10.88 -3.06
CA TYR A 308 -26.74 9.80 -2.08
C TYR A 308 -27.42 8.55 -2.67
N LYS A 309 -28.45 8.73 -3.52
CA LYS A 309 -29.10 7.62 -4.23
C LYS A 309 -28.18 6.89 -5.20
N ARG A 310 -27.20 7.58 -5.78
CA ARG A 310 -26.25 7.02 -6.76
C ARG A 310 -25.14 6.17 -6.12
N VAL A 311 -24.81 6.38 -4.84
CA VAL A 311 -23.70 5.68 -4.16
C VAL A 311 -23.76 4.14 -4.27
N PRO A 312 -24.92 3.47 -4.05
CA PRO A 312 -25.02 2.01 -4.17
C PRO A 312 -24.74 1.48 -5.58
N GLU A 313 -25.03 2.27 -6.62
CA GLU A 313 -24.83 1.92 -8.03
C GLU A 313 -23.35 1.94 -8.42
N LEU A 314 -22.54 2.72 -7.70
CA LEU A 314 -21.11 2.89 -7.95
C LEU A 314 -20.22 1.88 -7.20
N LYS A 315 -20.83 0.97 -6.43
CA LYS A 315 -20.12 -0.01 -5.62
C LYS A 315 -19.32 -0.97 -6.49
N ILE A 316 -18.07 -1.18 -6.14
CA ILE A 316 -17.22 -2.19 -6.76
C ILE A 316 -16.96 -3.36 -5.81
N ARG A 317 -16.42 -4.44 -6.37
CA ARG A 317 -15.92 -5.58 -5.59
C ARG A 317 -14.44 -5.74 -5.87
N LEU A 318 -13.64 -5.83 -4.81
CA LEU A 318 -12.23 -6.17 -4.88
C LEU A 318 -12.04 -7.57 -4.28
N ALA A 319 -11.40 -8.48 -5.01
CA ALA A 319 -11.25 -9.89 -4.61
C ALA A 319 -12.58 -10.56 -4.18
N GLY A 320 -13.68 -10.29 -4.89
CA GLY A 320 -15.00 -10.86 -4.60
C GLY A 320 -15.72 -10.27 -3.39
N LYS A 321 -15.07 -9.37 -2.63
CA LYS A 321 -15.65 -8.70 -1.47
C LYS A 321 -15.89 -7.23 -1.77
N SER A 322 -17.01 -6.68 -1.29
CA SER A 322 -17.17 -5.22 -1.33
C SER A 322 -16.21 -4.57 -0.35
N ILE A 323 -15.68 -3.43 -0.75
CA ILE A 323 -14.74 -2.64 0.05
C ILE A 323 -15.45 -2.19 1.33
N PRO A 324 -14.84 -2.37 2.53
CA PRO A 324 -15.49 -2.01 3.79
C PRO A 324 -15.98 -0.55 3.83
N LEU A 325 -15.18 0.37 3.29
CA LEU A 325 -15.52 1.79 3.23
C LEU A 325 -16.74 2.06 2.34
N GLU A 326 -16.88 1.36 1.21
CA GLU A 326 -18.07 1.49 0.36
C GLU A 326 -19.32 0.92 1.01
N LYS A 327 -19.21 -0.21 1.73
CA LYS A 327 -20.33 -0.76 2.51
C LYS A 327 -20.79 0.23 3.58
N TYR A 328 -19.82 0.85 4.25
CA TYR A 328 -20.08 1.90 5.22
C TYR A 328 -20.79 3.08 4.56
N ALA A 329 -20.26 3.61 3.45
CA ALA A 329 -20.85 4.73 2.71
C ALA A 329 -22.29 4.45 2.28
N ILE A 330 -22.57 3.27 1.72
CA ILE A 330 -23.92 2.84 1.32
C ILE A 330 -24.86 2.83 2.52
N LYS A 331 -24.43 2.23 3.63
CA LYS A 331 -25.23 2.19 4.86
C LYS A 331 -25.52 3.61 5.37
N GLN A 332 -24.57 4.54 5.30
CA GLN A 332 -24.82 5.93 5.68
C GLN A 332 -25.82 6.61 4.74
N CYS A 333 -25.73 6.36 3.44
CA CYS A 333 -26.71 6.88 2.47
C CYS A 333 -28.13 6.37 2.78
N GLU A 334 -28.28 5.09 3.11
CA GLU A 334 -29.58 4.49 3.49
C GLU A 334 -30.18 5.19 4.72
N HIS A 335 -29.38 5.44 5.77
CA HIS A 335 -29.84 6.17 6.95
C HIS A 335 -30.24 7.60 6.62
N PHE A 336 -29.42 8.32 5.86
CA PHE A 336 -29.72 9.68 5.46
C PHE A 336 -31.00 9.77 4.62
N LEU A 337 -31.19 8.86 3.67
CA LEU A 337 -32.39 8.87 2.82
C LEU A 337 -33.67 8.58 3.61
N ALA A 338 -33.58 7.73 4.64
CA ALA A 338 -34.69 7.40 5.52
C ALA A 338 -35.04 8.53 6.50
N GLN A 339 -34.05 9.20 7.07
CA GLN A 339 -34.25 10.10 8.21
C GLN A 339 -34.00 11.58 7.89
N LYS A 340 -33.33 11.89 6.78
CA LYS A 340 -32.92 13.24 6.32
C LYS A 340 -31.88 13.93 7.20
N TRP A 341 -31.15 13.17 8.01
CA TRP A 341 -29.97 13.62 8.75
C TRP A 341 -28.95 12.48 8.87
N LEU A 342 -27.66 12.81 9.03
CA LEU A 342 -26.60 11.87 9.35
C LEU A 342 -26.19 12.10 10.81
N PHE A 343 -26.35 11.11 11.69
CA PHE A 343 -25.65 11.12 12.97
C PHE A 343 -24.20 10.73 12.70
N LEU A 344 -23.25 11.42 13.36
CA LEU A 344 -21.79 11.31 13.24
C LEU A 344 -21.24 9.93 12.77
N PRO A 345 -20.08 9.90 12.08
CA PRO A 345 -19.60 8.76 11.28
C PRO A 345 -19.37 7.37 11.92
N SER A 346 -19.90 7.00 13.08
CA SER A 346 -19.64 5.67 13.64
C SER A 346 -20.64 5.10 14.65
N LEU A 347 -21.77 5.76 14.94
CA LEU A 347 -22.74 5.22 15.91
C LEU A 347 -23.99 4.72 15.20
N VAL A 348 -23.94 3.44 14.79
CA VAL A 348 -25.17 2.68 14.53
C VAL A 348 -25.85 2.53 15.90
N SER A 349 -27.02 3.15 16.10
CA SER A 349 -27.85 2.78 17.24
C SER A 349 -28.26 1.32 17.04
N LYS A 350 -27.83 0.45 17.95
CA LYS A 350 -28.57 -0.79 18.16
C LYS A 350 -29.84 -0.38 18.89
N ASP A 351 -30.96 -0.66 18.25
CA ASP A 351 -32.31 -0.70 18.81
C ASP A 351 -33.01 0.66 19.02
N ILE A 352 -34.00 0.92 18.15
CA ILE A 352 -35.31 1.50 18.52
C ILE A 352 -36.39 0.61 17.90
#